data_AF-A0A7S2F5R1-F1
#
_entry.id   AF-A0A7S2F5R1-F1
#
_cell.length_a   1.000
_cell.length_b   1.000
_cell.length_c   1.000
_cell.angle_alpha   90.00
_cell.angle_beta   90.00
_cell.angle_gamma   90.00
#
_symmetry.space_group_name_H-M   'P 1'
#
loop_
_entity.id
_entity.type
_entity.pdbx_description
1 polymer ?
#
loop_
_entity_poly.entity_id
_entity_poly.type
_entity_poly.pdbx_seq_one_letter_code
_entity_poly.pdbx_strand_id
1 'polypeptide(L)'
;INGKALTGKMYAVLLQSYVDAINSNGVPAISTAWDSVTSSECVLAHKHALDHFKAQLKLVNLPVSPAEDTKIYTSLLLESYEAYDRRAIGDQIQTEREKLSISISEAHTAWSQENCALSRQLCEGLLKNGYDELLKPLNDNEGSLSTKGADQLSFTSNELIRRYRKSAKGPEIDRVLAEFMEIKWPTLAKALEDAIILEKNQSIDVLEHKVHKAREKEKFQSAWKKEQAETLQQKITENSNLRIEREQLKASTKASEKQLRKVVTDLKAKNNDYNAKVLDYAEMGKENEKLQRELEQKRGQLDAQAAQIAQQEMAGTQCQAKCVIS
;
A
#
# COMPACT_ATOMS: atom_id res chain seq x y z
N ILE A 1 26.98 34.69 -86.44
CA ILE A 1 26.22 35.92 -86.11
C ILE A 1 26.46 36.20 -84.63
N ASN A 2 26.87 37.42 -84.25
CA ASN A 2 27.29 37.76 -82.88
C ASN A 2 28.29 36.77 -82.25
N GLY A 3 29.29 36.33 -83.01
CA GLY A 3 30.35 35.43 -82.52
C GLY A 3 29.98 33.94 -82.39
N LYS A 4 28.70 33.54 -82.52
CA LYS A 4 28.29 32.13 -82.55
C LYS A 4 28.09 31.62 -83.99
N ALA A 5 28.52 30.37 -84.23
CA ALA A 5 28.37 29.70 -85.52
C ALA A 5 26.89 29.38 -85.79
N LEU A 6 26.46 29.59 -87.03
CA LEU A 6 25.10 29.27 -87.45
C LEU A 6 24.98 27.75 -87.61
N THR A 7 24.06 27.11 -86.90
CA THR A 7 23.80 25.68 -87.08
C THR A 7 22.82 25.44 -88.24
N GLY A 8 22.83 24.25 -88.82
CA GLY A 8 21.89 23.90 -89.89
C GLY A 8 20.41 24.03 -89.47
N LYS A 9 20.12 23.78 -88.19
CA LYS A 9 18.77 23.97 -87.62
C LYS A 9 18.37 25.45 -87.59
N MET A 10 19.27 26.33 -87.13
CA MET A 10 19.04 27.77 -87.13
C MET A 10 18.82 28.30 -88.55
N TYR A 11 19.57 27.78 -89.53
CA TYR A 11 19.40 28.12 -90.94
C TYR A 11 18.04 27.69 -91.49
N ALA A 12 17.57 26.49 -91.13
CA ALA A 12 16.24 26.03 -91.54
C ALA A 12 15.11 26.91 -90.97
N VAL A 13 15.22 27.33 -89.70
CA VAL A 13 14.25 28.25 -89.07
C VAL A 13 14.27 29.63 -89.76
N LEU A 14 15.46 30.13 -90.13
CA LEU A 14 15.57 31.34 -90.95
C LEU A 14 14.81 31.14 -92.27
N LEU A 15 15.15 30.14 -93.06
CA LEU A 15 14.51 29.90 -94.36
C LEU A 15 12.98 29.79 -94.25
N GLN A 16 12.49 29.07 -93.24
CA GLN A 16 11.05 28.97 -92.97
C GLN A 16 10.43 30.35 -92.73
N SER A 17 11.03 31.17 -91.85
CA SER A 17 10.53 32.52 -91.57
C SER A 17 10.51 33.43 -92.80
N TYR A 18 11.47 33.27 -93.72
CA TYR A 18 11.48 34.03 -94.99
C TYR A 18 10.38 33.55 -95.94
N VAL A 19 10.24 32.24 -96.11
CA VAL A 19 9.20 31.64 -96.97
C VAL A 19 7.81 32.03 -96.46
N ASP A 20 7.59 32.00 -95.15
CA ASP A 20 6.31 32.38 -94.54
C ASP A 20 5.97 33.85 -94.82
N ALA A 21 6.95 34.75 -94.68
CA ALA A 21 6.76 36.17 -94.97
C ALA A 21 6.41 36.42 -96.44
N ILE A 22 7.08 35.73 -97.38
CA ILE A 22 6.78 35.83 -98.82
C ILE A 22 5.37 35.33 -99.11
N ASN A 23 5.01 34.17 -98.56
CA ASN A 23 3.71 33.54 -98.78
C ASN A 23 2.55 34.34 -98.17
N SER A 24 2.82 35.17 -97.15
CA SER A 24 1.84 36.06 -96.53
C SER A 24 1.76 37.45 -97.18
N ASN A 25 2.34 37.64 -98.38
CA ASN A 25 2.50 38.95 -99.05
C ASN A 25 3.24 40.00 -98.19
N GLY A 26 4.07 39.56 -97.24
CA GLY A 26 4.90 40.40 -96.39
C GLY A 26 6.30 40.60 -96.98
N VAL A 27 7.02 41.61 -96.48
CA VAL A 27 8.44 41.81 -96.81
C VAL A 27 9.28 41.04 -95.77
N PRO A 28 10.13 40.08 -96.18
CA PRO A 28 10.97 39.36 -95.25
C PRO A 28 12.00 40.28 -94.60
N ALA A 29 11.90 40.45 -93.28
CA ALA A 29 12.86 41.23 -92.50
C ALA A 29 13.84 40.32 -91.77
N ILE A 30 15.14 40.61 -91.91
CA ILE A 30 16.22 39.88 -91.21
C ILE A 30 15.99 39.89 -89.70
N SER A 31 15.55 41.02 -89.14
CA SER A 31 15.27 41.17 -87.70
C SER A 31 14.20 40.18 -87.24
N THR A 32 13.05 40.15 -87.89
CA THR A 32 11.94 39.26 -87.52
C THR A 32 12.31 37.78 -87.66
N ALA A 33 13.03 37.42 -88.71
CA ALA A 33 13.52 36.05 -88.88
C ALA A 33 14.55 35.67 -87.80
N TRP A 34 15.42 36.61 -87.41
CA TRP A 34 16.41 36.41 -86.36
C TRP A 34 15.77 36.31 -84.96
N ASP A 35 14.74 37.10 -84.68
CA ASP A 35 13.95 37.02 -83.45
C ASP A 35 13.28 35.65 -83.30
N SER A 36 12.76 35.10 -84.41
CA SER A 36 12.20 33.74 -84.44
C SER A 36 13.25 32.66 -84.11
N VAL A 37 14.45 32.76 -84.68
CA VAL A 37 15.56 31.83 -84.40
C VAL A 37 16.01 31.92 -82.95
N THR A 38 16.25 33.14 -82.45
CA THR A 38 16.74 33.35 -81.07
C THR A 38 15.72 32.86 -80.05
N SER A 39 14.43 33.19 -80.25
CA SER A 39 13.33 32.66 -79.44
C SER A 39 13.28 31.14 -79.46
N SER A 40 13.32 30.52 -80.65
CA SER A 40 13.29 29.06 -80.77
C SER A 40 14.47 28.37 -80.08
N GLU A 41 15.69 28.89 -80.20
CA GLU A 41 16.86 28.29 -79.55
C GLU A 41 16.87 28.51 -78.04
N CYS A 42 16.39 29.65 -77.53
CA CYS A 42 16.22 29.87 -76.09
C CYS A 42 15.19 28.91 -75.48
N VAL A 43 14.05 28.67 -76.13
CA VAL A 43 13.04 27.69 -75.67
C VAL A 43 13.61 26.26 -75.67
N LEU A 44 14.38 25.89 -76.68
CA LEU A 44 15.05 24.58 -76.73
C LEU A 44 16.14 24.44 -75.68
N ALA A 45 16.91 25.50 -75.43
CA ALA A 45 17.92 25.56 -74.38
C ALA A 45 17.27 25.41 -72.99
N HIS A 46 16.15 26.12 -72.75
CA HIS A 46 15.35 26.00 -71.54
C HIS A 46 14.96 24.54 -71.33
N LYS A 47 14.27 23.94 -72.30
CA LYS A 47 13.77 22.57 -72.18
C LYS A 47 14.90 21.58 -71.90
N HIS A 48 16.01 21.71 -72.61
CA HIS A 48 17.17 20.84 -72.42
C HIS A 48 17.78 20.97 -71.01
N ALA A 49 17.93 22.21 -70.51
CA ALA A 49 18.43 22.44 -69.16
C ALA A 49 17.49 21.87 -68.08
N LEU A 50 16.18 22.08 -68.24
CA LEU A 50 15.18 21.54 -67.30
C LEU A 50 15.10 20.01 -67.34
N ASP A 51 15.15 19.41 -68.52
CA ASP A 51 15.15 17.95 -68.68
C ASP A 51 16.41 17.33 -68.05
N HIS A 52 17.56 17.98 -68.21
CA HIS A 52 18.80 17.59 -67.55
C HIS A 52 18.68 17.64 -66.02
N PHE A 53 18.19 18.77 -65.47
CA PHE A 53 17.94 18.92 -64.03
C PHE A 53 17.06 17.79 -63.47
N LYS A 54 15.91 17.55 -64.12
CA LYS A 54 14.96 16.49 -63.72
C LYS A 54 15.56 15.09 -63.83
N ALA A 55 16.37 14.83 -64.86
CA ALA A 55 17.04 13.54 -65.02
C ALA A 55 18.04 13.28 -63.88
N GLN A 56 18.83 14.28 -63.50
CA GLN A 56 19.79 14.15 -62.41
C GLN A 56 19.11 13.95 -61.05
N LEU A 57 18.02 14.66 -60.76
CA LEU A 57 17.25 14.46 -59.52
C LEU A 57 16.72 13.03 -59.37
N LYS A 58 16.34 12.37 -60.47
CA LYS A 58 15.85 10.98 -60.45
C LYS A 58 16.92 9.94 -60.13
N LEU A 59 18.21 10.29 -60.27
CA LEU A 59 19.32 9.41 -59.95
C LEU A 59 19.68 9.44 -58.46
N VAL A 60 19.14 10.41 -57.71
CA VAL A 60 19.39 10.55 -56.27
C VAL A 60 18.54 9.53 -55.50
N ASN A 61 19.19 8.76 -54.64
CA ASN A 61 18.50 7.84 -53.74
C ASN A 61 17.86 8.60 -52.58
N LEU A 62 16.53 8.66 -52.58
CA LEU A 62 15.73 9.23 -51.50
C LEU A 62 15.57 8.23 -50.33
N PRO A 63 15.38 8.69 -49.08
CA PRO A 63 15.37 10.09 -48.66
C PRO A 63 16.77 10.65 -48.36
N VAL A 64 16.96 11.96 -48.56
CA VAL A 64 18.20 12.70 -48.29
C VAL A 64 18.00 13.81 -47.28
N SER A 65 19.05 14.14 -46.52
CA SER A 65 18.99 15.19 -45.50
C SER A 65 18.81 16.60 -46.10
N PRO A 66 18.28 17.58 -45.35
CA PRO A 66 18.16 18.96 -45.84
C PRO A 66 19.48 19.59 -46.30
N ALA A 67 20.59 19.22 -45.64
CA ALA A 67 21.92 19.69 -45.99
C ALA A 67 22.43 19.08 -47.32
N GLU A 68 22.12 17.81 -47.59
CA GLU A 68 22.41 17.17 -48.87
C GLU A 68 21.52 17.69 -49.98
N ASP A 69 20.22 17.88 -49.71
CA ASP A 69 19.27 18.50 -50.65
C ASP A 69 19.81 19.86 -51.14
N THR A 70 20.21 20.73 -50.22
CA THR A 70 20.76 22.05 -50.57
C THR A 70 22.00 21.96 -51.47
N LYS A 71 22.88 20.99 -51.23
CA LYS A 71 24.09 20.76 -52.04
C LYS A 71 23.74 20.28 -53.44
N ILE A 72 22.83 19.31 -53.54
CA ILE A 72 22.34 18.75 -54.81
C ILE A 72 21.64 19.83 -55.62
N TYR A 73 20.76 20.60 -54.98
CA TYR A 73 20.03 21.68 -55.64
C TYR A 73 20.97 22.75 -56.19
N THR A 74 21.92 23.23 -55.39
CA THR A 74 22.85 24.28 -55.83
C THR A 74 23.79 23.81 -56.94
N SER A 75 24.28 22.56 -56.89
CA SER A 75 25.12 22.01 -57.96
C SER A 75 24.34 21.83 -59.26
N LEU A 76 23.15 21.22 -59.21
CA LEU A 76 22.33 20.98 -60.39
C LEU A 76 21.76 22.27 -60.99
N LEU A 77 21.48 23.28 -60.17
CA LEU A 77 21.06 24.60 -60.64
C LEU A 77 22.17 25.25 -61.47
N LEU A 78 23.41 25.20 -60.99
CA LEU A 78 24.56 25.73 -61.71
C LEU A 78 24.77 25.01 -63.05
N GLU A 79 24.78 23.67 -63.03
CA GLU A 79 24.91 22.84 -64.24
C GLU A 79 23.81 23.13 -65.27
N SER A 80 22.58 23.36 -64.80
CA SER A 80 21.44 23.69 -65.65
C SER A 80 21.59 25.06 -66.31
N TYR A 81 22.08 26.07 -65.57
CA TYR A 81 22.38 27.38 -66.14
C TYR A 81 23.53 27.31 -67.14
N GLU A 82 24.60 26.57 -66.85
CA GLU A 82 25.70 26.39 -67.80
C GLU A 82 25.24 25.66 -69.07
N ALA A 83 24.34 24.68 -68.95
CA ALA A 83 23.72 24.01 -70.10
C ALA A 83 22.86 24.97 -70.94
N TYR A 84 22.11 25.85 -70.27
CA TYR A 84 21.29 26.87 -70.92
C TYR A 84 22.15 27.93 -71.64
N ASP A 85 23.10 28.54 -70.95
CA ASP A 85 23.93 29.66 -71.45
C ASP A 85 24.80 29.26 -72.66
N ARG A 86 25.22 27.99 -72.72
CA ARG A 86 25.92 27.44 -73.88
C ARG A 86 25.08 27.54 -75.16
N ARG A 87 23.77 27.31 -75.07
CA ARG A 87 22.87 27.21 -76.23
C ARG A 87 22.04 28.45 -76.49
N ALA A 88 21.66 29.18 -75.45
CA ALA A 88 20.84 30.38 -75.56
C ALA A 88 21.53 31.48 -76.38
N ILE A 89 20.74 32.25 -77.13
CA ILE A 89 21.20 33.30 -78.05
C ILE A 89 20.21 34.45 -78.17
N GLY A 90 20.72 35.65 -78.46
CA GLY A 90 19.91 36.85 -78.70
C GLY A 90 19.49 37.58 -77.42
N ASP A 91 18.55 38.51 -77.56
CA ASP A 91 18.19 39.45 -76.49
C ASP A 91 17.22 38.83 -75.46
N GLN A 92 16.61 37.69 -75.80
CA GLN A 92 15.66 36.98 -74.94
C GLN A 92 16.32 36.09 -73.87
N ILE A 93 17.66 36.03 -73.83
CA ILE A 93 18.41 35.13 -72.92
C ILE A 93 17.97 35.32 -71.47
N GLN A 94 17.92 36.57 -71.00
CA GLN A 94 17.63 36.87 -69.59
C GLN A 94 16.19 36.52 -69.21
N THR A 95 15.22 36.94 -70.03
CA THR A 95 13.80 36.65 -69.82
C THR A 95 13.51 35.15 -69.75
N GLU A 96 14.12 34.37 -70.65
CA GLU A 96 13.89 32.92 -70.70
C GLU A 96 14.68 32.17 -69.61
N ARG A 97 15.81 32.73 -69.15
CA ARG A 97 16.55 32.23 -67.97
C ARG A 97 15.76 32.41 -66.68
N GLU A 98 15.03 33.51 -66.53
CA GLU A 98 14.13 33.72 -65.38
C GLU A 98 13.00 32.70 -65.35
N LYS A 99 12.40 32.38 -66.51
CA LYS A 99 11.40 31.29 -66.60
C LYS A 99 12.01 29.93 -66.26
N LEU A 100 13.23 29.66 -66.72
CA LEU A 100 13.94 28.42 -66.38
C LEU A 100 14.15 28.30 -64.87
N SER A 101 14.53 29.39 -64.19
CA SER A 101 14.67 29.43 -62.72
C SER A 101 13.37 29.01 -62.01
N ILE A 102 12.22 29.55 -62.47
CA ILE A 102 10.90 29.21 -61.93
C ILE A 102 10.61 27.73 -62.15
N SER A 103 10.79 27.21 -63.37
CA SER A 103 10.53 25.80 -63.69
C SER A 103 11.45 24.83 -62.94
N ILE A 104 12.70 25.21 -62.69
CA ILE A 104 13.63 24.43 -61.85
C ILE A 104 13.15 24.43 -60.39
N SER A 105 12.74 25.58 -59.86
CA SER A 105 12.22 25.68 -58.49
C SER A 105 10.95 24.85 -58.29
N GLU A 106 10.03 24.85 -59.25
CA GLU A 106 8.84 24.00 -59.22
C GLU A 106 9.19 22.50 -59.27
N ALA A 107 10.14 22.11 -60.14
CA ALA A 107 10.60 20.73 -60.23
C ALA A 107 11.29 20.26 -58.94
N HIS A 108 12.11 21.12 -58.33
CA HIS A 108 12.76 20.86 -57.05
C HIS A 108 11.73 20.76 -55.92
N THR A 109 10.72 21.63 -55.89
CA THR A 109 9.65 21.59 -54.89
C THR A 109 8.90 20.26 -54.93
N ALA A 110 8.52 19.79 -56.13
CA ALA A 110 7.86 18.50 -56.29
C ALA A 110 8.74 17.32 -55.82
N TRP A 111 10.02 17.35 -56.17
CA TRP A 111 10.98 16.33 -55.71
C TRP A 111 11.22 16.38 -54.19
N SER A 112 11.26 17.57 -53.60
CA SER A 112 11.40 17.75 -52.14
C SER A 112 10.17 17.24 -51.39
N GLN A 113 8.96 17.42 -51.94
CA GLN A 113 7.75 16.80 -51.40
C GLN A 113 7.81 15.27 -51.42
N GLU A 114 8.36 14.68 -52.48
CA GLU A 114 8.59 13.23 -52.57
C GLU A 114 9.65 12.77 -51.54
N ASN A 115 10.73 13.53 -51.38
CA ASN A 115 11.75 13.28 -50.34
C ASN A 115 11.12 13.29 -48.93
N CYS A 116 10.27 14.26 -48.63
CA CYS A 116 9.52 14.31 -47.37
C CYS A 116 8.61 13.08 -47.21
N ALA A 117 7.84 12.71 -48.23
CA ALA A 117 6.94 11.55 -48.16
C ALA A 117 7.69 10.24 -47.86
N LEU A 118 8.81 9.99 -48.55
CA LEU A 118 9.64 8.80 -48.34
C LEU A 118 10.37 8.84 -47.00
N SER A 119 10.87 10.01 -46.58
CA SER A 119 11.47 10.19 -45.26
C SER A 119 10.47 9.88 -44.15
N ARG A 120 9.23 10.37 -44.30
CA ARG A 120 8.14 10.11 -43.37
C ARG A 120 7.82 8.62 -43.28
N GLN A 121 7.62 7.96 -44.41
CA GLN A 121 7.34 6.52 -44.47
C GLN A 121 8.44 5.68 -43.79
N LEU A 122 9.70 6.01 -44.05
CA LEU A 122 10.85 5.35 -43.41
C LEU A 122 10.82 5.56 -41.90
N CYS A 123 10.65 6.81 -41.45
CA CYS A 123 10.67 7.17 -40.04
C CYS A 123 9.53 6.52 -39.25
N GLU A 124 8.30 6.55 -39.80
CA GLU A 124 7.12 5.90 -39.21
C GLU A 124 7.35 4.37 -39.07
N GLY A 125 7.91 3.73 -40.08
CA GLY A 125 8.26 2.31 -40.04
C GLY A 125 9.30 1.97 -38.97
N LEU A 126 10.37 2.77 -38.86
CA LEU A 126 11.40 2.60 -37.84
C LEU A 126 10.85 2.75 -36.41
N LEU A 127 10.04 3.78 -36.17
CA LEU A 127 9.44 4.02 -34.85
C LEU A 127 8.44 2.93 -34.49
N LYS A 128 7.60 2.50 -35.43
CA LYS A 128 6.65 1.42 -35.20
C LYS A 128 7.37 0.13 -34.80
N ASN A 129 8.38 -0.27 -35.58
CA ASN A 129 9.14 -1.48 -35.29
C ASN A 129 9.88 -1.39 -33.94
N GLY A 130 10.52 -0.26 -33.67
CA GLY A 130 11.21 -0.06 -32.40
C GLY A 130 10.27 -0.02 -31.20
N TYR A 131 9.06 0.53 -31.36
CA TYR A 131 8.03 0.51 -30.33
C TYR A 131 7.53 -0.90 -30.05
N ASP A 132 7.19 -1.65 -31.11
CA ASP A 132 6.71 -3.03 -30.99
C ASP A 132 7.77 -3.95 -30.35
N GLU A 133 9.06 -3.71 -30.61
CA GLU A 133 10.18 -4.44 -30.02
C GLU A 133 10.45 -4.05 -28.56
N LEU A 134 10.49 -2.75 -28.24
CA LEU A 134 11.03 -2.25 -26.98
C LEU A 134 9.95 -1.83 -25.96
N LEU A 135 8.92 -1.11 -26.40
CA LEU A 135 7.97 -0.43 -25.50
C LEU A 135 6.68 -1.21 -25.32
N LYS A 136 6.17 -1.85 -26.37
CA LYS A 136 4.96 -2.66 -26.31
C LYS A 136 5.05 -3.80 -25.27
N PRO A 137 6.17 -4.56 -25.16
CA PRO A 137 6.27 -5.62 -24.15
C PRO A 137 6.26 -5.10 -22.71
N LEU A 138 6.70 -3.86 -22.48
CA LEU A 138 6.61 -3.25 -21.14
C LEU A 138 5.18 -2.91 -20.77
N ASN A 139 4.36 -2.53 -21.76
CA ASN A 139 2.97 -2.18 -21.56
C ASN A 139 2.06 -3.41 -21.42
N ASP A 140 2.34 -4.48 -22.17
CA ASP A 140 1.49 -5.67 -22.23
C ASP A 140 1.76 -6.66 -21.08
N ASN A 141 2.96 -6.65 -20.48
CA ASN A 141 3.30 -7.53 -19.36
C ASN A 141 2.79 -6.93 -18.04
N GLU A 142 1.69 -7.48 -17.51
CA GLU A 142 1.22 -7.20 -16.15
C GLU A 142 2.37 -7.33 -15.14
N GLY A 143 2.69 -6.24 -14.45
CA GLY A 143 3.77 -6.18 -13.45
C GLY A 143 5.14 -5.69 -13.97
N SER A 144 5.33 -5.48 -15.27
CA SER A 144 6.58 -4.91 -15.80
C SER A 144 6.74 -3.41 -15.52
N LEU A 145 5.63 -2.70 -15.27
CA LEU A 145 5.60 -1.29 -14.88
C LEU A 145 5.32 -1.17 -13.37
N SER A 146 6.21 -1.70 -12.53
CA SER A 146 6.16 -1.49 -11.06
C SER A 146 6.71 -0.11 -10.68
N THR A 147 6.88 0.22 -9.39
CA THR A 147 7.65 1.38 -8.91
C THR A 147 9.06 1.53 -9.50
N LYS A 148 9.67 0.45 -10.01
CA LYS A 148 10.93 0.48 -10.81
C LYS A 148 10.71 0.72 -12.32
N GLY A 149 9.45 0.73 -12.76
CA GLY A 149 9.01 0.84 -14.14
C GLY A 149 9.21 2.22 -14.75
N ALA A 150 9.28 3.28 -13.94
CA ALA A 150 9.58 4.63 -14.44
C ALA A 150 11.01 4.73 -15.02
N ASP A 151 12.00 4.20 -14.29
CA ASP A 151 13.39 4.19 -14.74
C ASP A 151 13.56 3.29 -15.96
N GLN A 152 12.90 2.13 -15.96
CA GLN A 152 12.93 1.20 -17.08
C GLN A 152 12.29 1.79 -18.33
N LEU A 153 11.12 2.42 -18.20
CA LEU A 153 10.42 3.10 -19.30
C LEU A 153 11.27 4.25 -19.86
N SER A 154 11.88 5.05 -18.99
CA SER A 154 12.80 6.12 -19.41
C SER A 154 13.99 5.54 -20.19
N PHE A 155 14.63 4.49 -19.67
CA PHE A 155 15.76 3.83 -20.32
C PHE A 155 15.40 3.26 -21.69
N THR A 156 14.34 2.44 -21.78
CA THR A 156 13.94 1.80 -23.04
C THR A 156 13.50 2.82 -24.08
N SER A 157 12.87 3.91 -23.65
CA SER A 157 12.46 4.95 -24.59
C SER A 157 13.64 5.78 -25.09
N ASN A 158 14.62 6.07 -24.24
CA ASN A 158 15.87 6.69 -24.69
C ASN A 158 16.61 5.78 -25.67
N GLU A 159 16.59 4.47 -25.45
CA GLU A 159 17.15 3.50 -26.39
C GLU A 159 16.40 3.47 -27.72
N LEU A 160 15.06 3.55 -27.71
CA LEU A 160 14.26 3.69 -28.93
C LEU A 160 14.67 4.94 -29.72
N ILE A 161 14.72 6.10 -29.06
CA ILE A 161 15.11 7.37 -29.70
C ILE A 161 16.53 7.29 -30.28
N ARG A 162 17.46 6.66 -29.54
CA ARG A 162 18.84 6.48 -29.98
C ARG A 162 18.92 5.60 -31.23
N ARG A 163 18.23 4.45 -31.25
CA ARG A 163 18.18 3.55 -32.41
C ARG A 163 17.53 4.22 -33.61
N TYR A 164 16.44 4.95 -33.37
CA TYR A 164 15.75 5.74 -34.37
C TYR A 164 16.69 6.76 -35.02
N ARG A 165 17.30 7.65 -34.23
CA ARG A 165 18.21 8.70 -34.74
C ARG A 165 19.40 8.16 -35.52
N LYS A 166 19.88 6.96 -35.19
CA LYS A 166 20.98 6.29 -35.92
C LYS A 166 20.56 5.81 -37.32
N SER A 167 19.29 5.46 -37.50
CA SER A 167 18.80 4.80 -38.71
C SER A 167 17.92 5.69 -39.58
N ALA A 168 17.30 6.71 -38.98
CA ALA A 168 16.41 7.65 -39.64
C ALA A 168 17.16 8.53 -40.63
N LYS A 169 16.48 8.88 -41.72
CA LYS A 169 17.02 9.70 -42.82
C LYS A 169 15.95 10.62 -43.37
N GLY A 170 16.41 11.78 -43.86
CA GLY A 170 15.59 12.76 -44.55
C GLY A 170 15.11 13.93 -43.70
N PRO A 171 14.25 14.80 -44.25
CA PRO A 171 13.78 16.02 -43.58
C PRO A 171 12.76 15.78 -42.46
N GLU A 172 12.11 14.62 -42.42
CA GLU A 172 10.95 14.37 -41.54
C GLU A 172 11.32 13.78 -40.16
N ILE A 173 12.61 13.61 -39.89
CA ILE A 173 13.12 12.87 -38.72
C ILE A 173 12.54 13.41 -37.40
N ASP A 174 12.64 14.72 -37.17
CA ASP A 174 12.22 15.29 -35.88
C ASP A 174 10.70 15.44 -35.80
N ARG A 175 10.03 15.78 -36.92
CA ARG A 175 8.57 15.95 -36.96
C ARG A 175 7.86 14.63 -36.65
N VAL A 176 8.24 13.55 -37.34
CA VAL A 176 7.62 12.24 -37.14
C VAL A 176 7.91 11.70 -35.73
N LEU A 177 9.11 11.94 -35.20
CA LEU A 177 9.43 11.57 -33.82
C LEU A 177 8.56 12.32 -32.81
N ALA A 178 8.38 13.63 -32.99
CA ALA A 178 7.57 14.44 -32.11
C ALA A 178 6.10 13.99 -32.12
N GLU A 179 5.49 13.84 -33.29
CA GLU A 179 4.12 13.36 -33.46
C GLU A 179 3.93 11.97 -32.83
N PHE A 180 4.89 11.07 -33.05
CA PHE A 180 4.84 9.72 -32.48
C PHE A 180 4.88 9.76 -30.94
N MET A 181 5.77 10.57 -30.36
CA MET A 181 5.90 10.70 -28.92
C MET A 181 4.66 11.36 -28.31
N GLU A 182 4.13 12.42 -28.94
CA GLU A 182 2.92 13.10 -28.48
C GLU A 182 1.73 12.13 -28.32
N ILE A 183 1.60 11.15 -29.23
CA ILE A 183 0.54 10.15 -29.18
C ILE A 183 0.85 9.03 -28.16
N LYS A 184 2.07 8.50 -28.17
CA LYS A 184 2.40 7.27 -27.40
C LYS A 184 2.76 7.53 -25.94
N TRP A 185 3.35 8.68 -25.63
CA TRP A 185 3.82 8.99 -24.30
C TRP A 185 2.70 9.10 -23.26
N PRO A 186 1.56 9.77 -23.54
CA PRO A 186 0.45 9.81 -22.59
C PRO A 186 -0.13 8.42 -22.30
N THR A 187 -0.17 7.54 -23.30
CA THR A 187 -0.64 6.16 -23.10
C THR A 187 0.28 5.38 -22.16
N LEU A 188 1.60 5.46 -22.38
CA LEU A 188 2.58 4.78 -21.53
C LEU A 188 2.62 5.37 -20.11
N ALA A 189 2.53 6.70 -19.99
CA ALA A 189 2.48 7.38 -18.70
C ALA A 189 1.25 6.96 -17.89
N LYS A 190 0.08 6.87 -18.52
CA LYS A 190 -1.14 6.41 -17.86
C LYS A 190 -1.05 4.94 -17.44
N ALA A 191 -0.52 4.07 -18.29
CA ALA A 191 -0.32 2.66 -17.93
C ALA A 191 0.62 2.49 -16.73
N LEU A 192 1.69 3.29 -16.67
CA LEU A 192 2.58 3.33 -15.51
C LEU A 192 1.88 3.86 -14.26
N GLU A 193 1.07 4.91 -14.37
CA GLU A 193 0.28 5.45 -13.26
C GLU A 193 -0.69 4.40 -12.70
N ASP A 194 -1.48 3.76 -13.56
CA ASP A 194 -2.44 2.71 -13.19
C ASP A 194 -1.73 1.55 -12.47
N ALA A 195 -0.55 1.13 -12.95
CA ALA A 195 0.23 0.07 -12.33
C ALA A 195 0.80 0.47 -10.96
N ILE A 196 1.28 1.70 -10.79
CA ILE A 196 1.72 2.22 -9.50
C ILE A 196 0.56 2.30 -8.50
N ILE A 197 -0.60 2.80 -8.94
CA ILE A 197 -1.81 2.88 -8.11
C ILE A 197 -2.21 1.47 -7.64
N LEU A 198 -2.20 0.49 -8.55
CA LEU A 198 -2.51 -0.90 -8.21
C LEU A 198 -1.55 -1.48 -7.16
N GLU A 199 -0.24 -1.30 -7.34
CA GLU A 199 0.79 -1.75 -6.37
C GLU A 199 0.58 -1.13 -4.98
N LYS A 200 0.25 0.17 -4.94
CA LYS A 200 -0.01 0.88 -3.68
C LYS A 200 -1.30 0.41 -3.02
N ASN A 201 -2.38 0.20 -3.76
CA ASN A 201 -3.64 -0.31 -3.22
C ASN A 201 -3.47 -1.70 -2.61
N GLN A 202 -2.75 -2.61 -3.29
CA GLN A 202 -2.44 -3.94 -2.73
C GLN A 202 -1.64 -3.84 -1.43
N SER A 203 -0.69 -2.91 -1.33
CA SER A 203 0.07 -2.66 -0.10
C SER A 203 -0.83 -2.12 1.03
N ILE A 204 -1.77 -1.22 0.70
CA ILE A 204 -2.75 -0.69 1.64
C ILE A 204 -3.62 -1.82 2.19
N ASP A 205 -4.18 -2.68 1.34
CA ASP A 205 -5.03 -3.81 1.77
C ASP A 205 -4.31 -4.73 2.78
N VAL A 206 -3.03 -5.03 2.51
CA VAL A 206 -2.20 -5.84 3.41
C VAL A 206 -1.99 -5.15 4.77
N LEU A 207 -1.77 -3.83 4.78
CA LEU A 207 -1.61 -3.05 6.00
C LEU A 207 -2.92 -2.94 6.77
N GLU A 208 -4.05 -2.70 6.10
CA GLU A 208 -5.37 -2.64 6.71
C GLU A 208 -5.73 -3.96 7.41
N HIS A 209 -5.49 -5.09 6.74
CA HIS A 209 -5.71 -6.41 7.34
C HIS A 209 -4.81 -6.66 8.57
N LYS A 210 -3.54 -6.20 8.55
CA LYS A 210 -2.66 -6.26 9.72
C LYS A 210 -3.17 -5.40 10.87
N VAL A 211 -3.62 -4.18 10.59
CA VAL A 211 -4.21 -3.27 11.58
C VAL A 211 -5.48 -3.86 12.17
N HIS A 212 -6.35 -4.47 11.35
CA HIS A 212 -7.56 -5.14 11.82
C HIS A 212 -7.24 -6.26 12.81
N LYS A 213 -6.34 -7.18 12.43
CA LYS A 213 -5.91 -8.28 13.31
C LYS A 213 -5.26 -7.79 14.60
N ALA A 214 -4.47 -6.72 14.55
CA ALA A 214 -3.88 -6.13 15.74
C ALA A 214 -4.95 -5.57 16.69
N ARG A 215 -5.93 -4.84 16.15
CA ARG A 215 -7.07 -4.30 16.92
C ARG A 215 -7.90 -5.40 17.56
N GLU A 216 -8.15 -6.52 16.87
CA GLU A 216 -8.88 -7.65 17.45
C GLU A 216 -8.11 -8.28 18.62
N LYS A 217 -6.80 -8.49 18.47
CA LYS A 217 -5.95 -8.99 19.56
C LYS A 217 -5.94 -8.04 20.76
N GLU A 218 -5.86 -6.74 20.53
CA GLU A 218 -5.88 -5.73 21.58
C GLU A 218 -7.23 -5.72 22.33
N LYS A 219 -8.35 -5.77 21.59
CA LYS A 219 -9.69 -5.90 22.19
C LYS A 219 -9.81 -7.15 23.05
N PHE A 220 -9.34 -8.29 22.54
CA PHE A 220 -9.35 -9.55 23.29
C PHE A 220 -8.49 -9.48 24.55
N GLN A 221 -7.27 -8.96 24.45
CA GLN A 221 -6.38 -8.79 25.61
C GLN A 221 -6.95 -7.82 26.65
N SER A 222 -7.57 -6.73 26.22
CA SER A 222 -8.21 -5.76 27.11
C SER A 222 -9.40 -6.39 27.85
N ALA A 223 -10.25 -7.12 27.13
CA ALA A 223 -11.38 -7.86 27.73
C ALA A 223 -10.89 -8.90 28.76
N TRP A 224 -9.88 -9.71 28.40
CA TRP A 224 -9.29 -10.71 29.29
C TRP A 224 -8.67 -10.11 30.55
N LYS A 225 -7.93 -8.98 30.42
CA LYS A 225 -7.38 -8.26 31.58
C LYS A 225 -8.48 -7.72 32.49
N LYS A 226 -9.58 -7.22 31.92
CA LYS A 226 -10.74 -6.73 32.67
C LYS A 226 -11.41 -7.86 33.46
N GLU A 227 -11.64 -9.00 32.83
CA GLU A 227 -12.21 -10.20 33.49
C GLU A 227 -11.32 -10.72 34.62
N GLN A 228 -9.99 -10.77 34.41
CA GLN A 228 -9.05 -11.10 35.48
C GLN A 228 -9.12 -10.12 36.65
N ALA A 229 -9.17 -8.81 36.36
CA ALA A 229 -9.26 -7.78 37.39
C ALA A 229 -10.57 -7.89 38.19
N GLU A 230 -11.70 -8.15 37.52
CA GLU A 230 -13.00 -8.37 38.15
C GLU A 230 -12.99 -9.61 39.04
N THR A 231 -12.41 -10.72 38.55
CA THR A 231 -12.28 -11.97 39.34
C THR A 231 -11.40 -11.76 40.57
N LEU A 232 -10.28 -11.04 40.43
CA LEU A 232 -9.40 -10.74 41.55
C LEU A 232 -10.10 -9.83 42.57
N GLN A 233 -10.86 -8.83 42.10
CA GLN A 233 -11.62 -7.95 42.95
C GLN A 233 -12.68 -8.72 43.76
N GLN A 234 -13.41 -9.64 43.13
CA GLN A 234 -14.37 -10.51 43.81
C GLN A 234 -13.70 -11.34 44.91
N LYS A 235 -12.55 -11.97 44.64
CA LYS A 235 -11.79 -12.72 45.64
C LYS A 235 -11.32 -11.86 46.80
N ILE A 236 -10.90 -10.62 46.54
CA ILE A 236 -10.51 -9.67 47.59
C ILE A 236 -11.72 -9.33 48.47
N THR A 237 -12.88 -9.05 47.86
CA THR A 237 -14.12 -8.75 48.61
C THR A 237 -14.59 -9.97 49.42
N GLU A 238 -14.58 -11.16 48.84
CA GLU A 238 -14.92 -12.40 49.53
C GLU A 238 -13.98 -12.69 50.70
N ASN A 239 -12.67 -12.56 50.51
CA ASN A 239 -11.70 -12.73 51.58
C ASN A 239 -11.88 -11.71 52.71
N SER A 240 -12.18 -10.45 52.37
CA SER A 240 -12.52 -9.41 53.33
C SER A 240 -13.77 -9.79 54.14
N ASN A 241 -14.84 -10.26 53.48
CA ASN A 241 -16.07 -10.68 54.13
C ASN A 241 -15.83 -11.86 55.07
N LEU A 242 -15.09 -12.89 54.63
CA LEU A 242 -14.70 -14.03 55.46
C LEU A 242 -13.86 -13.58 56.66
N ARG A 243 -13.03 -12.55 56.52
CA ARG A 243 -12.25 -12.00 57.65
C ARG A 243 -13.15 -11.36 58.69
N ILE A 244 -14.14 -10.57 58.24
CA ILE A 244 -15.15 -9.97 59.11
C ILE A 244 -15.97 -11.07 59.81
N GLU A 245 -16.45 -12.07 59.07
CA GLU A 245 -17.21 -13.20 59.63
C GLU A 245 -16.39 -13.98 60.65
N ARG A 246 -15.11 -14.24 60.36
CA ARG A 246 -14.19 -14.91 61.30
C ARG A 246 -13.95 -14.10 62.57
N GLU A 247 -13.87 -12.77 62.46
CA GLU A 247 -13.80 -11.87 63.61
C GLU A 247 -15.09 -11.88 64.43
N GLN A 248 -16.25 -11.85 63.78
CA GLN A 248 -17.56 -11.96 64.44
C GLN A 248 -17.75 -13.31 65.16
N LEU A 249 -17.39 -14.41 64.50
CA LEU A 249 -17.42 -15.75 65.11
C LEU A 249 -16.49 -15.83 66.32
N LYS A 250 -15.27 -15.31 66.22
CA LYS A 250 -14.33 -15.24 67.37
C LYS A 250 -14.88 -14.39 68.52
N ALA A 251 -15.57 -13.30 68.24
CA ALA A 251 -16.20 -12.47 69.26
C ALA A 251 -17.36 -13.22 69.94
N SER A 252 -18.20 -13.90 69.15
CA SER A 252 -19.30 -14.73 69.63
C SER A 252 -18.82 -15.90 70.49
N THR A 253 -17.80 -16.64 70.05
CA THR A 253 -17.23 -17.74 70.84
C THR A 253 -16.62 -17.25 72.14
N LYS A 254 -15.87 -16.13 72.15
CA LYS A 254 -15.37 -15.52 73.38
C LYS A 254 -16.49 -15.07 74.32
N ALA A 255 -17.59 -14.52 73.79
CA ALA A 255 -18.74 -14.14 74.59
C ALA A 255 -19.42 -15.37 75.22
N SER A 256 -19.60 -16.43 74.44
CA SER A 256 -20.19 -17.70 74.89
C SER A 256 -19.28 -18.41 75.90
N GLU A 257 -17.97 -18.44 75.70
CA GLU A 257 -16.99 -18.93 76.67
C GLU A 257 -17.05 -18.15 77.99
N LYS A 258 -17.20 -16.82 77.93
CA LYS A 258 -17.37 -15.99 79.13
C LYS A 258 -18.67 -16.31 79.87
N GLN A 259 -19.75 -16.58 79.14
CA GLN A 259 -21.01 -17.04 79.73
C GLN A 259 -20.88 -18.43 80.35
N LEU A 260 -20.27 -19.39 79.65
CA LEU A 260 -19.97 -20.73 80.16
C LEU A 260 -19.10 -20.67 81.42
N ARG A 261 -18.07 -19.82 81.44
CA ARG A 261 -17.23 -19.60 82.63
C ARG A 261 -18.05 -19.13 83.83
N LYS A 262 -18.98 -18.18 83.63
CA LYS A 262 -19.89 -17.72 84.69
C LYS A 262 -20.78 -18.85 85.20
N VAL A 263 -21.40 -19.62 84.29
CA VAL A 263 -22.23 -20.77 84.68
C VAL A 263 -21.42 -21.81 85.45
N VAL A 264 -20.19 -22.10 85.02
CA VAL A 264 -19.30 -23.03 85.73
C VAL A 264 -18.93 -22.50 87.12
N THR A 265 -18.64 -21.20 87.28
CA THR A 265 -18.36 -20.63 88.60
C THR A 265 -19.61 -20.67 89.50
N ASP A 266 -20.78 -20.37 88.96
CA ASP A 266 -22.05 -20.38 89.70
C ASP A 266 -22.42 -21.81 90.13
N LEU A 267 -22.22 -22.80 89.24
CA LEU A 267 -22.41 -24.21 89.55
C LEU A 267 -21.41 -24.69 90.61
N LYS A 268 -20.14 -24.27 90.54
CA LYS A 268 -19.15 -24.57 91.59
C LYS A 268 -19.55 -23.96 92.93
N ALA A 269 -20.02 -22.71 92.95
CA ALA A 269 -20.50 -22.06 94.17
C ALA A 269 -21.71 -22.81 94.76
N LYS A 270 -22.68 -23.19 93.92
CA LYS A 270 -23.83 -24.02 94.34
C LYS A 270 -23.40 -25.41 94.83
N ASN A 271 -22.43 -26.03 94.18
CA ASN A 271 -21.93 -27.35 94.59
C ASN A 271 -21.19 -27.27 95.94
N ASN A 272 -20.44 -26.19 96.17
CA ASN A 272 -19.80 -25.94 97.46
C ASN A 272 -20.84 -25.67 98.57
N ASP A 273 -21.88 -24.88 98.28
CA ASP A 273 -23.02 -24.67 99.19
C ASP A 273 -23.75 -25.99 99.51
N TYR A 274 -23.97 -26.84 98.49
CA TYR A 274 -24.55 -28.16 98.67
C TYR A 274 -23.66 -29.06 99.53
N ASN A 275 -22.35 -29.08 99.27
CA ASN A 275 -21.39 -29.85 100.07
C ASN A 275 -21.31 -29.36 101.52
N ALA A 276 -21.40 -28.04 101.75
CA ALA A 276 -21.46 -27.48 103.09
C ALA A 276 -22.71 -27.94 103.84
N LYS A 277 -23.87 -27.96 103.17
CA LYS A 277 -25.12 -28.51 103.74
C LYS A 277 -25.00 -29.99 104.07
N VAL A 278 -24.36 -30.79 103.20
CA VAL A 278 -24.12 -32.22 103.46
C VAL A 278 -23.24 -32.42 104.70
N LEU A 279 -22.21 -31.59 104.88
CA LEU A 279 -21.37 -31.57 106.08
C LEU A 279 -22.18 -31.24 107.34
N ASP A 280 -23.05 -30.24 107.28
CA ASP A 280 -23.94 -29.83 108.37
C ASP A 280 -24.91 -30.96 108.78
N TYR A 281 -25.51 -31.65 107.79
CA TYR A 281 -26.34 -32.84 108.05
C TYR A 281 -25.54 -34.01 108.66
N ALA A 282 -24.27 -34.17 108.28
CA ALA A 282 -23.39 -35.20 108.86
C ALA A 282 -23.00 -34.87 110.31
N GLU A 283 -22.83 -33.60 110.65
CA GLU A 283 -22.59 -33.15 112.04
C GLU A 283 -23.84 -33.34 112.92
N MET A 284 -25.02 -32.97 112.42
CA MET A 284 -26.29 -33.29 113.10
C MET A 284 -26.48 -34.81 113.30
N GLY A 285 -26.03 -35.63 112.34
CA GLY A 285 -26.04 -37.09 112.48
C GLY A 285 -25.20 -37.59 113.67
N LYS A 286 -24.01 -37.02 113.86
CA LYS A 286 -23.13 -37.35 115.01
C LYS A 286 -23.71 -36.89 116.34
N GLU A 287 -24.44 -35.76 116.35
CA GLU A 287 -25.07 -35.23 117.55
C GLU A 287 -26.30 -36.06 117.97
N ASN A 288 -27.08 -36.54 117.01
CA ASN A 288 -28.17 -37.51 117.25
C ASN A 288 -27.66 -38.85 117.81
N GLU A 289 -26.55 -39.38 117.28
CA GLU A 289 -25.91 -40.59 117.84
C GLU A 289 -25.46 -40.40 119.30
N LYS A 290 -25.05 -39.18 119.67
CA LYS A 290 -24.65 -38.82 121.04
C LYS A 290 -25.87 -38.80 121.97
N LEU A 291 -26.95 -38.16 121.53
CA LEU A 291 -28.21 -38.11 122.26
C LEU A 291 -28.83 -39.51 122.45
N GLN A 292 -28.72 -40.39 121.46
CA GLN A 292 -29.14 -41.80 121.60
C GLN A 292 -28.35 -42.53 122.69
N ARG A 293 -27.02 -42.36 122.74
CA ARG A 293 -26.19 -42.97 123.79
C ARG A 293 -26.53 -42.45 125.19
N GLU A 294 -26.83 -41.15 125.34
CA GLU A 294 -27.26 -40.57 126.61
C GLU A 294 -28.62 -41.09 127.08
N LEU A 295 -29.57 -41.30 126.15
CA LEU A 295 -30.86 -41.92 126.45
C LEU A 295 -30.71 -43.38 126.90
N GLU A 296 -29.84 -44.16 126.25
CA GLU A 296 -29.53 -45.54 126.63
C GLU A 296 -28.94 -45.61 128.05
N GLN A 297 -28.04 -44.67 128.38
CA GLN A 297 -27.37 -44.60 129.68
C GLN A 297 -28.34 -44.22 130.81
N LYS A 298 -29.26 -43.27 130.56
CA LYS A 298 -30.34 -42.90 131.48
C LYS A 298 -31.32 -44.04 131.73
N ARG A 299 -31.63 -44.82 130.69
CA ARG A 299 -32.51 -45.99 130.78
C ARG A 299 -31.88 -47.10 131.64
N GLY A 300 -30.58 -47.36 131.47
CA GLY A 300 -29.84 -48.28 132.35
C GLY A 300 -29.78 -47.83 133.82
N GLN A 301 -29.75 -46.52 134.08
CA GLN A 301 -29.81 -45.98 135.45
C GLN A 301 -31.18 -46.16 136.12
N LEU A 302 -32.27 -46.07 135.35
CA LEU A 302 -33.63 -46.31 135.85
C LEU A 302 -33.87 -47.79 136.18
N ASP A 303 -33.38 -48.70 135.33
CA ASP A 303 -33.49 -50.14 135.56
C ASP A 303 -32.69 -50.59 136.81
N ALA A 304 -31.55 -49.95 137.10
CA ALA A 304 -30.75 -50.20 138.31
C ALA A 304 -31.44 -49.67 139.59
N GLN A 305 -32.17 -48.56 139.51
CA GLN A 305 -32.96 -48.03 140.63
C GLN A 305 -34.19 -48.90 140.94
N ALA A 306 -34.83 -49.48 139.93
CA ALA A 306 -35.94 -50.42 140.12
C ALA A 306 -35.49 -51.72 140.82
N ALA A 307 -34.27 -52.19 140.56
CA ALA A 307 -33.71 -53.39 141.19
C ALA A 307 -33.32 -53.19 142.67
N GLN A 308 -32.92 -51.98 143.08
CA GLN A 308 -32.58 -51.67 144.48
C GLN A 308 -33.82 -51.56 145.39
N ILE A 309 -34.96 -51.11 144.86
CA ILE A 309 -36.21 -51.03 145.62
C ILE A 309 -36.77 -52.44 145.91
N ALA A 310 -36.61 -53.40 144.98
CA ALA A 310 -37.07 -54.78 145.16
C ALA A 310 -36.27 -55.61 146.19
N GLN A 311 -35.03 -55.23 146.52
CA GLN A 311 -34.20 -55.93 147.51
C GLN A 311 -34.42 -55.45 148.96
N GLN A 312 -35.02 -54.29 149.18
CA GLN A 312 -35.28 -53.76 150.53
C GLN A 312 -36.58 -54.28 151.17
N GLU A 313 -37.47 -54.93 150.41
CA GLU A 313 -38.77 -55.41 150.92
C GLU A 313 -38.80 -56.89 151.37
N MET A 314 -37.72 -57.67 151.19
CA MET A 314 -37.70 -59.14 151.41
C MET A 314 -37.06 -59.65 152.73
N ALA A 315 -36.64 -58.79 153.67
CA ALA A 315 -36.03 -59.21 154.95
C ALA A 315 -36.87 -58.88 156.21
N GLY A 316 -38.11 -58.39 156.04
CA GLY A 316 -38.91 -57.81 157.13
C GLY A 316 -39.96 -58.69 157.81
N THR A 317 -40.29 -59.91 157.36
CA THR A 317 -41.46 -60.63 157.94
C THR A 317 -41.42 -62.17 157.82
N GLN A 318 -40.91 -62.85 158.86
CA GLN A 318 -41.38 -64.17 159.37
C GLN A 318 -40.55 -64.51 160.62
N CYS A 319 -40.94 -64.11 161.83
CA CYS A 319 -41.97 -64.70 162.70
C CYS A 319 -41.69 -66.15 163.14
N GLN A 320 -41.58 -66.29 164.47
CA GLN A 320 -41.47 -67.51 165.27
C GLN A 320 -42.48 -68.59 164.86
N ALA A 321 -42.02 -69.85 164.77
CA ALA A 321 -42.57 -70.99 165.51
C ALA A 321 -42.03 -72.34 164.96
N LYS A 322 -41.13 -72.97 165.72
CA LYS A 322 -41.32 -74.36 166.21
C LYS A 322 -40.21 -74.75 167.20
N CYS A 323 -40.65 -75.42 168.24
CA CYS A 323 -39.96 -75.93 169.42
C CYS A 323 -39.45 -77.36 169.16
N VAL A 324 -38.56 -77.93 170.01
CA VAL A 324 -38.37 -79.39 170.27
C VAL A 324 -37.58 -80.11 169.13
N ILE A 325 -36.41 -80.77 169.25
CA ILE A 325 -35.71 -81.59 170.28
C ILE A 325 -34.18 -81.51 170.04
N SER A 326 -33.40 -81.55 171.14
CA SER A 326 -31.94 -81.74 171.29
C SER A 326 -31.01 -80.59 170.88
#